data_AF-A0A925SUZ6-F1
#
_entry.id   AF-A0A925SUZ6-F1
#
_cell.length_a   1.000
_cell.length_b   1.000
_cell.length_c   1.000
_cell.angle_alpha   90.00
_cell.angle_beta   90.00
_cell.angle_gamma   90.00
#
_symmetry.space_group_name_H-M   'P 1'
#
loop_
_entity.id
_entity.type
_entity.pdbx_description
1 polymer ?
#
loop_
_entity_poly.entity_id
_entity_poly.type
_entity_poly.pdbx_seq_one_letter_code
_entity_poly.pdbx_strand_id
1 'polypeptide(L)'
;MNVRIAVISIAAFAALAGPAEPAAAAWKCTPTPQDEIGPFYRPNAPLRSKIGSGYVLTGTVRSAATCQPVPGARVEIWQAGPDGKYGDAYRATIITDRRGRYRLTTAFPPPYARRPSHIHILVDMLGYAGLITQHYPKAGTLSATFDLVMETE
;
A
#
# COMPACT_ATOMS: atom_id res chain seq x y z
N MET A 1 44.91 15.30 67.63
CA MET A 1 44.78 15.95 66.32
C MET A 1 44.12 14.95 65.39
N ASN A 2 42.85 15.18 65.07
CA ASN A 2 41.95 14.19 64.45
C ASN A 2 42.08 14.25 62.92
N VAL A 3 42.35 13.12 62.26
CA VAL A 3 42.18 12.99 60.80
C VAL A 3 41.10 11.95 60.55
N ARG A 4 39.93 12.43 60.11
CA ARG A 4 38.80 11.60 59.66
C ARG A 4 39.03 11.27 58.19
N ILE A 5 39.29 9.99 57.88
CA ILE A 5 39.35 9.50 56.50
C ILE A 5 37.92 9.15 56.08
N ALA A 6 37.37 9.91 55.13
CA ALA A 6 36.08 9.61 54.52
C ALA A 6 36.28 8.56 53.42
N VAL A 7 35.67 7.39 53.58
CA VAL A 7 35.63 6.35 52.54
C VAL A 7 34.49 6.69 51.58
N ILE A 8 34.84 7.08 50.35
CA ILE A 8 33.86 7.31 49.28
C ILE A 8 33.67 5.98 48.54
N SER A 9 32.56 5.29 48.81
CA SER A 9 32.15 4.12 48.04
C SER A 9 31.59 4.57 46.69
N ILE A 10 32.36 4.36 45.62
CA ILE A 10 31.89 4.53 44.24
C ILE A 10 31.16 3.24 43.85
N ALA A 11 29.83 3.25 43.89
CA ALA A 11 29.03 2.18 43.32
C ALA A 11 29.01 2.35 41.79
N ALA A 12 29.71 1.48 41.07
CA ALA A 12 29.69 1.42 39.62
C ALA A 12 28.34 0.82 39.15
N PHE A 13 27.45 1.66 38.63
CA PHE A 13 26.25 1.22 37.92
C PHE A 13 26.65 0.73 36.53
N ALA A 14 26.72 -0.59 36.34
CA ALA A 14 26.85 -1.18 35.01
C ALA A 14 25.50 -1.06 34.29
N ALA A 15 25.41 -0.14 33.33
CA ALA A 15 24.26 -0.05 32.44
C ALA A 15 24.25 -1.26 31.51
N LEU A 16 23.31 -2.17 31.70
CA LEU A 16 23.03 -3.26 30.75
C LEU A 16 22.40 -2.63 29.51
N ALA A 17 23.19 -2.49 28.44
CA ALA A 17 22.66 -2.14 27.13
C ALA A 17 21.81 -3.30 26.62
N GLY A 18 20.49 -3.10 26.56
CA GLY A 18 19.58 -4.02 25.87
C GLY A 18 19.88 -4.05 24.36
N PRO A 19 19.43 -5.10 23.64
CA PRO A 19 19.59 -5.15 22.19
C PRO A 19 18.94 -3.91 21.56
N ALA A 20 19.70 -3.20 20.74
CA ALA A 20 19.17 -2.10 19.95
C ALA A 20 18.15 -2.66 18.96
N GLU A 21 16.89 -2.26 19.09
CA GLU A 21 15.90 -2.50 18.04
C GLU A 21 16.42 -1.84 16.75
N PRO A 22 16.40 -2.54 15.60
CA PRO A 22 16.80 -1.93 14.35
C PRO A 22 15.92 -0.70 14.11
N ALA A 23 16.56 0.45 13.95
CA ALA A 23 15.88 1.69 13.62
C ALA A 23 15.06 1.46 12.35
N ALA A 24 13.75 1.74 12.41
CA ALA A 24 12.87 1.67 11.26
C ALA A 24 13.53 2.41 10.09
N ALA A 25 13.69 1.74 8.95
CA ALA A 25 14.33 2.34 7.79
C ALA A 25 13.62 3.65 7.43
N ALA A 26 14.36 4.75 7.34
CA ALA A 26 13.77 6.04 7.00
C ALA A 26 13.23 6.01 5.56
N TRP A 27 11.91 6.07 5.41
CA TRP A 27 11.26 6.12 4.11
C TRP A 27 11.55 7.44 3.40
N LYS A 28 11.88 7.39 2.10
CA LYS A 28 12.04 8.57 1.24
C LYS A 28 10.71 9.11 0.72
N CYS A 29 9.67 8.27 0.68
CA CYS A 29 8.30 8.67 0.40
C CYS A 29 7.34 7.92 1.31
N THR A 30 6.28 8.61 1.74
CA THR A 30 5.26 8.05 2.64
C THR A 30 4.60 6.83 2.01
N PRO A 31 4.63 5.65 2.67
CA PRO A 31 3.90 4.47 2.22
C PRO A 31 2.41 4.73 2.07
N THR A 32 1.79 4.01 1.14
CA THR A 32 0.33 4.01 1.02
C THR A 32 -0.24 3.25 2.21
N PRO A 33 -1.19 3.84 2.98
CA PRO A 33 -1.82 3.14 4.08
C PRO A 33 -2.54 1.86 3.62
N GLN A 34 -2.48 0.83 4.46
CA GLN A 34 -3.29 -0.36 4.32
C GLN A 34 -4.78 -0.01 4.49
N ASP A 35 -5.65 -0.71 3.77
CA ASP A 35 -7.10 -0.64 3.91
C ASP A 35 -7.69 -2.06 3.85
N GLU A 36 -9.00 -2.20 4.07
CA GLU A 36 -9.68 -3.47 4.14
C GLU A 36 -9.64 -4.23 2.80
N ILE A 37 -9.32 -5.52 2.85
CA ILE A 37 -9.44 -6.43 1.71
C ILE A 37 -10.91 -6.66 1.30
N GLY A 38 -11.83 -6.60 2.27
CA GLY A 38 -13.23 -6.94 2.06
C GLY A 38 -13.48 -8.42 1.72
N PRO A 39 -14.74 -8.85 1.69
CA PRO A 39 -15.09 -10.28 1.61
C PRO A 39 -15.03 -10.85 0.18
N PHE A 40 -14.80 -10.01 -0.82
CA PHE A 40 -14.98 -10.40 -2.23
C PHE A 40 -13.68 -10.70 -2.95
N TYR A 41 -12.51 -10.56 -2.32
CA TYR A 41 -11.23 -10.89 -2.94
C TYR A 41 -11.22 -12.34 -3.45
N ARG A 42 -10.64 -12.50 -4.65
CA ARG A 42 -10.37 -13.79 -5.28
C ARG A 42 -9.02 -13.65 -5.98
N PRO A 43 -8.10 -14.60 -5.78
CA PRO A 43 -6.80 -14.56 -6.44
C PRO A 43 -6.94 -14.77 -7.95
N ASN A 44 -5.90 -14.43 -8.69
CA ASN A 44 -5.76 -14.71 -10.12
C ASN A 44 -6.78 -13.97 -11.01
N ALA A 45 -7.03 -12.69 -10.73
CA ALA A 45 -7.80 -11.87 -11.65
C ALA A 45 -7.19 -11.87 -13.08
N PRO A 46 -7.99 -11.82 -14.15
CA PRO A 46 -7.47 -11.86 -15.53
C PRO A 46 -6.47 -10.73 -15.83
N LEU A 47 -5.41 -11.01 -16.57
CA LEU A 47 -4.44 -10.00 -17.03
C LEU A 47 -5.10 -9.10 -18.09
N ARG A 48 -5.47 -7.87 -17.69
CA ARG A 48 -6.09 -6.87 -18.56
C ARG A 48 -6.09 -5.49 -17.90
N SER A 49 -6.18 -4.45 -18.71
CA SER A 49 -6.25 -3.05 -18.26
C SER A 49 -7.62 -2.41 -18.46
N LYS A 50 -8.61 -3.17 -18.94
CA LYS A 50 -9.97 -2.69 -19.20
C LYS A 50 -11.01 -3.68 -18.68
N ILE A 51 -11.88 -3.20 -17.80
CA ILE A 51 -13.01 -3.94 -17.20
C ILE A 51 -14.33 -3.18 -17.34
N GLY A 52 -14.34 -2.08 -18.09
CA GLY A 52 -15.50 -1.22 -18.31
C GLY A 52 -15.13 0.05 -19.07
N SER A 53 -15.92 1.11 -18.88
CA SER A 53 -15.74 2.43 -19.48
C SER A 53 -16.37 3.52 -18.62
N GLY A 54 -15.88 4.76 -18.76
CA GLY A 54 -16.42 5.94 -18.06
C GLY A 54 -15.56 6.41 -16.88
N TYR A 55 -14.62 5.59 -16.41
CA TYR A 55 -13.64 5.96 -15.40
C TYR A 55 -12.25 5.42 -15.72
N VAL A 56 -11.23 6.25 -15.53
CA VAL A 56 -9.83 5.88 -15.73
C VAL A 56 -9.04 6.11 -14.45
N LEU A 57 -8.47 5.04 -13.90
CA LEU A 57 -7.51 5.12 -12.81
C LEU A 57 -6.10 4.90 -13.36
N THR A 58 -5.20 5.82 -13.08
CA THR A 58 -3.76 5.67 -13.39
C THR A 58 -2.92 5.89 -12.16
N GLY A 59 -1.67 5.44 -12.19
CA GLY A 59 -0.72 5.77 -11.13
C GLY A 59 0.63 5.13 -11.37
N THR A 60 1.53 5.33 -10.41
CA THR A 60 2.86 4.73 -10.37
C THR A 60 3.02 3.96 -9.08
N VAL A 61 3.45 2.70 -9.16
CA VAL A 61 3.92 1.95 -8.01
C VAL A 61 5.36 2.39 -7.69
N ARG A 62 5.64 2.71 -6.44
CA ARG A 62 6.93 3.25 -5.96
C ARG A 62 7.38 2.52 -4.70
N SER A 63 8.69 2.51 -4.47
CA SER A 63 9.29 2.03 -3.23
C SER A 63 9.27 3.14 -2.17
N ALA A 64 8.81 2.86 -0.95
CA ALA A 64 8.89 3.80 0.17
C ALA A 64 10.35 4.14 0.53
N ALA A 65 11.22 3.14 0.52
CA ALA A 65 12.64 3.28 0.88
C ALA A 65 13.42 4.18 -0.10
N THR A 66 13.07 4.19 -1.38
CA THR A 66 13.85 4.92 -2.42
C THR A 66 13.07 6.02 -3.14
N CYS A 67 11.74 6.03 -3.04
CA CYS A 67 10.80 6.78 -3.86
C CYS A 67 10.89 6.52 -5.37
N GLN A 68 11.67 5.52 -5.78
CA GLN A 68 11.82 5.13 -7.19
C GLN A 68 10.64 4.26 -7.65
N PRO A 69 10.30 4.28 -8.95
CA PRO A 69 9.26 3.41 -9.49
C PRO A 69 9.61 1.92 -9.36
N VAL A 70 8.58 1.09 -9.17
CA VAL A 70 8.70 -0.37 -9.07
C VAL A 70 8.12 -1.01 -10.33
N PRO A 71 8.98 -1.39 -11.30
CA PRO A 71 8.54 -2.08 -12.51
C PRO A 71 8.23 -3.55 -12.22
N GLY A 72 7.28 -4.13 -12.96
CA GLY A 72 6.91 -5.54 -12.83
C GLY A 72 6.01 -5.87 -11.63
N ALA A 73 5.65 -4.90 -10.80
CA ALA A 73 4.72 -5.09 -9.70
C ALA A 73 3.35 -5.53 -10.22
N ARG A 74 2.73 -6.49 -9.52
CA ARG A 74 1.44 -7.06 -9.86
C ARG A 74 0.35 -6.31 -9.10
N VAL A 75 -0.47 -5.56 -9.83
CA VAL A 75 -1.59 -4.78 -9.29
C VAL A 75 -2.90 -5.53 -9.59
N GLU A 76 -3.44 -6.24 -8.60
CA GLU A 76 -4.77 -6.84 -8.66
C GLU A 76 -5.84 -5.84 -8.23
N ILE A 77 -6.94 -5.81 -8.96
CA ILE A 77 -8.04 -4.86 -8.78
C ILE A 77 -9.37 -5.58 -8.80
N TRP A 78 -10.27 -5.20 -7.90
CA TRP A 78 -11.68 -5.62 -7.92
C TRP A 78 -12.59 -4.50 -7.43
N GLN A 79 -13.80 -4.46 -7.98
CA GLN A 79 -14.84 -3.51 -7.58
C GLN A 79 -16.23 -4.09 -7.79
N ALA A 80 -17.24 -3.44 -7.21
CA ALA A 80 -18.62 -3.61 -7.66
C ALA A 80 -18.77 -3.07 -9.10
N GLY A 81 -19.48 -3.83 -9.92
CA GLY A 81 -19.90 -3.39 -11.25
C GLY A 81 -21.05 -2.38 -11.20
N PRO A 82 -21.46 -1.83 -12.35
CA PRO A 82 -22.61 -0.91 -12.44
C PRO A 82 -23.92 -1.53 -11.94
N ASP A 83 -24.03 -2.85 -11.95
CA ASP A 83 -25.15 -3.64 -11.42
C ASP A 83 -25.07 -3.85 -9.89
N GLY A 84 -24.07 -3.26 -9.22
CA GLY A 84 -23.84 -3.38 -7.78
C GLY A 84 -23.27 -4.73 -7.36
N LYS A 85 -22.89 -5.60 -8.30
CA LYS A 85 -22.40 -6.96 -8.02
C LYS A 85 -20.89 -7.05 -8.21
N TYR A 86 -20.26 -7.93 -7.44
CA TYR A 86 -18.90 -8.37 -7.69
C TYR A 86 -18.91 -9.57 -8.64
N GLY A 87 -17.91 -9.65 -9.51
CA GLY A 87 -17.78 -10.76 -10.45
C GLY A 87 -16.51 -10.66 -11.27
N ASP A 88 -16.20 -11.74 -12.00
CA ASP A 88 -14.95 -11.84 -12.76
C ASP A 88 -14.86 -10.77 -13.85
N ALA A 89 -15.99 -10.26 -14.36
CA ALA A 89 -16.03 -9.14 -15.30
C ALA A 89 -15.44 -7.84 -14.75
N TYR A 90 -15.42 -7.65 -13.42
CA TYR A 90 -15.01 -6.42 -12.73
C TYR A 90 -13.70 -6.58 -11.96
N ARG A 91 -12.83 -7.47 -12.45
CA ARG A 91 -11.54 -7.82 -11.85
C ARG A 91 -10.41 -7.73 -12.87
N ALA A 92 -9.24 -7.24 -12.47
CA ALA A 92 -8.09 -7.14 -13.36
C ALA A 92 -6.78 -7.38 -12.60
N THR A 93 -5.83 -8.01 -13.28
CA THR A 93 -4.41 -7.93 -12.94
C THR A 93 -3.73 -7.02 -13.96
N ILE A 94 -2.92 -6.07 -13.48
CA ILE A 94 -2.06 -5.22 -14.31
C ILE A 94 -0.63 -5.40 -13.82
N ILE A 95 0.30 -5.59 -14.76
CA ILE A 95 1.74 -5.57 -14.47
C ILE A 95 2.27 -4.17 -14.77
N THR A 96 2.96 -3.56 -13.81
CA THR A 96 3.50 -2.22 -14.01
C THR A 96 4.59 -2.19 -15.08
N ASP A 97 4.61 -1.10 -15.85
CA ASP A 97 5.62 -0.94 -16.89
C ASP A 97 7.02 -0.61 -16.32
N ARG A 98 8.01 -0.41 -17.20
CA ARG A 98 9.38 -0.04 -16.81
C ARG A 98 9.51 1.25 -15.99
N ARG A 99 8.47 2.08 -15.96
CA ARG A 99 8.38 3.32 -15.18
C ARG A 99 7.45 3.15 -13.97
N GLY A 100 7.12 1.91 -13.58
CA GLY A 100 6.23 1.57 -12.48
C GLY A 100 4.76 1.93 -12.73
N ARG A 101 4.36 2.27 -13.96
CA ARG A 101 3.02 2.82 -14.24
C ARG A 101 1.99 1.71 -14.41
N TYR A 102 0.79 1.97 -13.92
CA TYR A 102 -0.40 1.17 -14.20
C TYR A 102 -1.54 2.05 -14.72
N ARG A 103 -2.47 1.44 -15.46
CA ARG A 103 -3.68 2.08 -15.97
C ARG A 103 -4.83 1.08 -16.00
N LEU A 104 -5.95 1.45 -15.40
CA LEU A 104 -7.22 0.75 -15.47
C LEU A 104 -8.26 1.63 -16.15
N THR A 105 -8.98 1.07 -17.12
CA THR A 105 -10.21 1.65 -17.67
C THR A 105 -11.39 0.82 -17.17
N THR A 106 -12.32 1.45 -16.45
CA THR A 106 -13.43 0.79 -15.75
C THR A 106 -14.68 1.68 -15.80
N ALA A 107 -15.80 1.19 -15.25
CA ALA A 107 -16.94 2.01 -14.89
C ALA A 107 -16.74 2.63 -13.51
N PHE A 108 -17.36 3.78 -13.27
CA PHE A 108 -17.40 4.37 -11.93
C PHE A 108 -18.11 3.39 -10.97
N PRO A 109 -17.47 2.94 -9.87
CA PRO A 109 -18.10 1.98 -8.97
C PRO A 109 -19.26 2.62 -8.22
N PRO A 110 -20.45 1.99 -8.16
CA PRO A 110 -21.51 2.48 -7.29
C PRO A 110 -21.08 2.31 -5.81
N PRO A 111 -21.67 3.10 -4.88
CA PRO A 111 -21.54 2.81 -3.46
C PRO A 111 -22.18 1.45 -3.14
N TYR A 112 -21.59 0.73 -2.18
CA TYR A 112 -22.02 -0.62 -1.80
C TYR A 112 -22.00 -0.79 -0.28
N ALA A 113 -23.02 -1.45 0.28
CA ALA A 113 -23.13 -1.75 1.70
C ALA A 113 -22.85 -0.54 2.64
N ARG A 114 -23.41 0.63 2.30
CA ARG A 114 -23.21 1.91 3.02
C ARG A 114 -21.76 2.44 3.00
N ARG A 115 -20.85 1.81 2.27
CA ARG A 115 -19.50 2.32 2.02
C ARG A 115 -19.54 3.25 0.80
N PRO A 116 -18.69 4.30 0.77
CA PRO A 116 -18.56 5.16 -0.40
C PRO A 116 -18.13 4.34 -1.63
N SER A 117 -18.25 4.90 -2.83
CA SER A 117 -17.65 4.32 -4.03
C SER A 117 -16.17 4.04 -3.83
N HIS A 118 -15.71 2.83 -4.15
CA HIS A 118 -14.31 2.41 -3.98
C HIS A 118 -13.89 1.38 -5.03
N ILE A 119 -12.58 1.32 -5.27
CA ILE A 119 -11.91 0.30 -6.07
C ILE A 119 -10.87 -0.33 -5.16
N HIS A 120 -10.96 -1.64 -4.90
CA HIS A 120 -9.96 -2.33 -4.11
C HIS A 120 -8.72 -2.63 -4.95
N ILE A 121 -7.55 -2.56 -4.31
CA ILE A 121 -6.25 -2.76 -4.94
C ILE A 121 -5.40 -3.64 -4.03
N LEU A 122 -4.79 -4.67 -4.59
CA LEU A 122 -3.72 -5.44 -3.98
C LEU A 122 -2.47 -5.30 -4.86
N VAL A 123 -1.35 -4.93 -4.28
CA VAL A 123 -0.05 -4.87 -4.95
C VAL A 123 0.89 -5.88 -4.34
N ASP A 124 1.51 -6.68 -5.21
CA ASP A 124 2.46 -7.72 -4.85
C ASP A 124 3.73 -7.61 -5.69
N MET A 125 4.88 -7.74 -5.04
CA MET A 125 6.20 -7.69 -5.66
C MET A 125 7.25 -8.29 -4.71
N LEU A 126 8.12 -9.17 -5.22
CA LEU A 126 9.20 -9.76 -4.43
C LEU A 126 10.09 -8.68 -3.79
N GLY A 127 10.37 -8.83 -2.49
CA GLY A 127 11.17 -7.88 -1.70
C GLY A 127 10.38 -6.67 -1.18
N TYR A 128 9.05 -6.68 -1.33
CA TYR A 128 8.15 -5.68 -0.79
C TYR A 128 7.05 -6.34 0.03
N ALA A 129 6.67 -5.68 1.13
CA ALA A 129 5.49 -6.07 1.87
C ALA A 129 4.25 -5.90 0.97
N GLY A 130 3.37 -6.89 0.97
CA GLY A 130 2.10 -6.83 0.23
C GLY A 130 1.27 -5.61 0.65
N LEU A 131 0.75 -4.88 -0.32
CA LEU A 131 -0.09 -3.69 -0.09
C LEU A 131 -1.54 -4.01 -0.44
N ILE A 132 -2.45 -3.91 0.51
CA ILE A 132 -3.90 -3.94 0.28
C ILE A 132 -4.43 -2.55 0.60
N THR A 133 -5.12 -1.93 -0.35
CA THR A 133 -5.65 -0.57 -0.17
C THR A 133 -6.90 -0.35 -1.02
N GLN A 134 -7.49 0.84 -0.93
CA GLN A 134 -8.66 1.22 -1.71
C GLN A 134 -8.49 2.62 -2.31
N HIS A 135 -8.86 2.76 -3.58
CA HIS A 135 -9.04 4.05 -4.22
C HIS A 135 -10.49 4.50 -4.08
N TYR A 136 -10.70 5.72 -3.58
CA TYR A 136 -12.02 6.33 -3.38
C TYR A 136 -12.28 7.42 -4.44
N PRO A 137 -12.92 7.10 -5.58
CA PRO A 137 -13.16 8.07 -6.64
C PRO A 137 -14.14 9.17 -6.20
N LYS A 138 -13.83 10.42 -6.58
CA LYS A 138 -14.72 11.57 -6.37
C LYS A 138 -15.88 11.54 -7.37
N ALA A 139 -17.10 11.69 -6.89
CA ALA A 139 -18.29 11.76 -7.74
C ALA A 139 -18.16 12.85 -8.82
N GLY A 140 -18.63 12.57 -10.03
CA GLY A 140 -18.55 13.49 -11.17
C GLY A 140 -17.18 13.54 -11.88
N THR A 141 -16.19 12.75 -11.43
CA THR A 141 -14.89 12.66 -12.12
C THR A 141 -14.84 11.47 -13.07
N LEU A 142 -14.16 11.65 -14.21
CA LEU A 142 -13.94 10.60 -15.21
C LEU A 142 -12.56 9.94 -15.07
N SER A 143 -11.70 10.49 -14.23
CA SER A 143 -10.36 9.94 -14.00
C SER A 143 -9.77 10.36 -12.67
N ALA A 144 -8.81 9.58 -12.17
CA ALA A 144 -7.92 9.98 -11.09
C ALA A 144 -6.52 9.40 -11.27
N THR A 145 -5.57 10.02 -10.57
CA THR A 145 -4.24 9.47 -10.34
C THR A 145 -4.12 9.00 -8.90
N PHE A 146 -3.63 7.78 -8.70
CA PHE A 146 -3.38 7.20 -7.37
C PHE A 146 -2.03 6.45 -7.38
N ASP A 147 -0.99 7.11 -6.88
CA ASP A 147 0.32 6.46 -6.72
C ASP A 147 0.30 5.51 -5.52
N LEU A 148 0.89 4.33 -5.70
CA LEU A 148 0.92 3.25 -4.72
C LEU A 148 2.36 3.10 -4.22
N VAL A 149 2.59 3.34 -2.94
CA VAL A 149 3.94 3.35 -2.35
C VAL A 149 4.08 2.13 -1.43
N MET A 150 4.91 1.17 -1.85
CA MET A 150 5.11 -0.11 -1.16
C MET A 150 6.26 -0.03 -0.16
N GLU A 151 6.06 -0.62 1.00
CA GLU A 151 7.12 -0.87 2.00
C GLU A 151 8.01 -2.02 1.54
N THR A 152 9.30 -1.96 1.86
CA THR A 152 10.24 -3.06 1.63
C THR A 152 10.12 -4.08 2.77
N GLU A 153 10.28 -5.38 2.46
CA GLU A 153 10.38 -6.43 3.50
C GLU A 153 11.66 -6.34 4.31
#